data_AF-A0A7K1W0K4-F1
#
_entry.id   AF-A0A7K1W0K4-F1
#
_cell.length_a   1.000
_cell.length_b   1.000
_cell.length_c   1.000
_cell.angle_alpha   90.00
_cell.angle_beta   90.00
_cell.angle_gamma   90.00
#
_symmetry.space_group_name_H-M   'P 1'
#
loop_
_entity.id
_entity.type
_entity.pdbx_description
1 polymer ?
#
loop_
_entity_poly.entity_id
_entity_poly.type
_entity_poly.pdbx_seq_one_letter_code
_entity_poly.pdbx_strand_id
1 'polypeptide(L)'
;MTSSTTSSEMDSTAEAGVPDQAAAPDRGRRQVIPPEDRYATELAFLAAHDTGARPPGWRLTPRAVVTFVTGSAGEALGLPKGARPSAGVPRRLVIEQKFVGERALVERCVVTLAGERGLLLVGEPGTAKSMLSELLSAAVCGTSALTVQGTAGTTEDQLKYGWNYALLLAQGPTEQALVPSPVLTAMTRGAVARVEEVTRCLPEVQDALVSLLSERRIAVPELAGGEGAQVHASPGFALIATANLRDRGVSEMSAALKRRFNFETVGPIGDVDAETALVRSQSRAAVEQAGAAYQVDDAVLEALVTAFRDLREGRSTEGWEVERPSTVMSTAEAVSVAGSLGLAAAYFPGDRDVLSLLPGHLLGVVRKDDPADAARLLGYWDGPVRRRAEQGSATWRALWDLRAVLES
;
A
#
# COMPACT_ATOMS: atom_id res chain seq x y z
N MET A 1 69.64 -27.42 -41.91
CA MET A 1 68.42 -28.13 -41.45
C MET A 1 68.01 -27.54 -40.11
N THR A 2 66.81 -26.96 -40.09
CA THR A 2 65.90 -26.68 -38.96
C THR A 2 66.44 -25.92 -37.73
N SER A 3 66.05 -24.65 -37.55
CA SER A 3 64.98 -24.16 -36.62
C SER A 3 65.36 -24.24 -35.13
N SER A 4 65.09 -23.34 -34.19
CA SER A 4 64.54 -21.98 -34.12
C SER A 4 64.58 -21.58 -32.62
N THR A 5 65.29 -20.50 -32.32
CA THR A 5 65.03 -19.40 -31.34
C THR A 5 64.08 -19.58 -30.12
N THR A 6 64.65 -19.32 -28.92
CA THR A 6 64.20 -18.45 -27.78
C THR A 6 62.80 -18.66 -27.15
N SER A 7 62.60 -18.63 -25.83
CA SER A 7 62.91 -17.50 -24.92
C SER A 7 62.86 -17.87 -23.42
N SER A 8 63.57 -17.05 -22.65
CA SER A 8 63.65 -16.92 -21.18
C SER A 8 62.44 -16.17 -20.59
N GLU A 9 62.15 -16.43 -19.29
CA GLU A 9 61.77 -15.48 -18.19
C GLU A 9 60.77 -16.14 -17.21
N MET A 10 61.21 -16.42 -15.98
CA MET A 10 61.12 -15.60 -14.75
C MET A 10 59.76 -15.70 -14.06
N ASP A 11 59.80 -16.45 -12.97
CA ASP A 11 58.74 -16.69 -11.99
C ASP A 11 58.78 -15.57 -10.94
N SER A 12 57.76 -14.72 -10.90
CA SER A 12 57.50 -13.82 -9.76
C SER A 12 56.01 -13.78 -9.47
N THR A 13 55.63 -14.50 -8.42
CA THR A 13 54.29 -14.57 -7.87
C THR A 13 53.93 -13.26 -7.20
N ALA A 14 53.02 -12.50 -7.82
CA ALA A 14 52.36 -11.35 -7.20
C ALA A 14 51.20 -11.85 -6.34
N GLU A 15 51.25 -11.58 -5.02
CA GLU A 15 50.12 -11.72 -4.11
C GLU A 15 48.99 -10.78 -4.56
N ALA A 16 47.93 -11.36 -5.10
CA ALA A 16 46.70 -10.65 -5.41
C ALA A 16 45.98 -10.31 -4.09
N GLY A 17 45.93 -9.01 -3.78
CA GLY A 17 45.13 -8.48 -2.67
C GLY A 17 43.67 -8.92 -2.79
N VAL A 18 43.18 -9.55 -1.72
CA VAL A 18 41.78 -9.94 -1.56
C VAL A 18 40.92 -8.67 -1.68
N PRO A 19 39.92 -8.63 -2.59
CA PRO A 19 39.01 -7.49 -2.66
C PRO A 19 38.23 -7.38 -1.34
N ASP A 20 38.18 -6.15 -0.83
CA ASP A 20 37.44 -5.73 0.35
C ASP A 20 36.07 -6.41 0.40
N GLN A 21 35.80 -7.14 1.48
CA GLN A 21 34.53 -7.83 1.67
C GLN A 21 33.45 -6.75 1.75
N ALA A 22 32.71 -6.58 0.65
CA ALA A 22 31.51 -5.75 0.62
C ALA A 22 30.67 -6.09 1.85
N ALA A 23 30.49 -5.11 2.73
CA ALA A 23 29.75 -5.27 3.98
C ALA A 23 28.42 -5.96 3.68
N ALA A 24 28.18 -7.09 4.35
CA ALA A 24 26.93 -7.82 4.21
C ALA A 24 25.75 -6.85 4.41
N PRO A 25 24.68 -6.95 3.60
CA PRO A 25 23.53 -6.07 3.75
C PRO A 25 23.03 -6.12 5.19
N ASP A 26 22.86 -4.94 5.79
CA ASP A 26 22.35 -4.79 7.15
C ASP A 26 20.99 -5.51 7.27
N ARG A 27 21.02 -6.70 7.89
CA ARG A 27 19.86 -7.59 8.03
C ARG A 27 18.74 -6.96 8.86
N GLY A 28 18.96 -5.82 9.51
CA GLY A 28 17.96 -5.05 10.23
C GLY A 28 17.20 -4.02 9.39
N ARG A 29 17.73 -3.57 8.25
CA ARG A 29 17.14 -2.48 7.46
C ARG A 29 16.18 -3.02 6.41
N ARG A 30 14.87 -2.94 6.70
CA ARG A 30 13.81 -3.29 5.74
C ARG A 30 13.52 -2.12 4.81
N GLN A 31 13.27 -2.41 3.53
CA GLN A 31 12.82 -1.40 2.57
C GLN A 31 11.39 -0.91 2.88
N VAL A 32 10.53 -1.82 3.33
CA VAL A 32 9.17 -1.51 3.81
C VAL A 32 9.05 -1.97 5.26
N ILE A 33 8.67 -1.04 6.13
CA ILE A 33 8.44 -1.30 7.55
C ILE A 33 6.93 -1.47 7.75
N PRO A 34 6.46 -2.61 8.30
CA PRO A 34 5.03 -2.82 8.51
C PRO A 34 4.48 -1.87 9.58
N PRO A 35 3.17 -1.55 9.57
CA PRO A 35 2.61 -0.56 10.50
C PRO A 35 2.78 -0.91 11.98
N GLU A 36 2.72 -2.20 12.33
CA GLU A 36 2.95 -2.65 13.71
C GLU A 36 4.34 -2.29 14.24
N ASP A 37 5.35 -2.23 13.36
CA ASP A 37 6.71 -1.85 13.69
C ASP A 37 6.88 -0.32 13.60
N ARG A 38 6.40 0.29 12.50
CA ARG A 38 6.53 1.73 12.23
C ARG A 38 5.85 2.58 13.30
N TYR A 39 4.67 2.16 13.76
CA TYR A 39 3.85 2.89 14.72
C TYR A 39 3.75 2.18 16.08
N ALA A 40 4.76 1.38 16.44
CA ALA A 40 4.77 0.58 17.67
C ALA A 40 4.50 1.44 18.93
N THR A 41 5.11 2.62 19.02
CA THR A 41 4.92 3.55 20.14
C THR A 41 3.48 4.06 20.22
N GLU A 42 2.87 4.43 19.10
CA GLU A 42 1.48 4.91 19.05
C GLU A 42 0.48 3.80 19.40
N LEU A 43 0.69 2.60 18.87
CA LEU A 43 -0.14 1.43 19.16
C LEU A 43 -0.07 1.07 20.66
N ALA A 44 1.14 1.03 21.23
CA ALA A 44 1.33 0.76 22.66
C ALA A 44 0.75 1.87 23.53
N PHE A 45 0.89 3.14 23.13
CA PHE A 45 0.28 4.28 23.79
C PHE A 45 -1.25 4.15 23.81
N LEU A 46 -1.87 3.90 22.65
CA LEU A 46 -3.32 3.79 22.52
C LEU A 46 -3.89 2.60 23.32
N ALA A 47 -3.16 1.49 23.38
CA ALA A 47 -3.52 0.33 24.20
C ALA A 47 -3.54 0.64 25.70
N ALA A 48 -2.69 1.57 26.17
CA ALA A 48 -2.64 2.03 27.56
C ALA A 48 -3.56 3.24 27.83
N HIS A 49 -3.86 4.04 26.81
CA HIS A 49 -4.72 5.22 26.89
C HIS A 49 -6.20 4.84 27.02
N ASP A 50 -6.68 3.93 26.17
CA ASP A 50 -8.10 3.54 26.15
C ASP A 50 -8.32 2.16 26.80
N THR A 51 -8.91 2.17 27.99
CA THR A 51 -9.24 0.98 28.78
C THR A 51 -10.68 0.50 28.58
N GLY A 52 -11.37 0.99 27.54
CA GLY A 52 -12.72 0.55 27.19
C GLY A 52 -12.80 -0.93 26.76
N ALA A 53 -14.02 -1.39 26.47
CA ALA A 53 -14.27 -2.76 26.04
C ALA A 53 -13.59 -3.07 24.70
N ARG A 54 -13.04 -4.28 24.57
CA ARG A 54 -12.39 -4.80 23.37
C ARG A 54 -13.13 -6.02 22.88
N PRO A 55 -13.48 -6.12 21.59
CA PRO A 55 -13.96 -7.37 21.01
C PRO A 55 -12.92 -8.50 21.19
N PRO A 56 -13.33 -9.77 21.13
CA PRO A 56 -12.40 -10.90 21.23
C PRO A 56 -11.26 -10.80 20.20
N GLY A 57 -10.02 -11.09 20.61
CA GLY A 57 -8.84 -11.01 19.75
C GLY A 57 -8.28 -9.59 19.51
N TRP A 58 -8.98 -8.54 19.93
CA TRP A 58 -8.55 -7.16 19.68
C TRP A 58 -7.52 -6.65 20.71
N ARG A 59 -6.48 -5.99 20.22
CA ARG A 59 -5.47 -5.30 21.04
C ARG A 59 -5.93 -3.93 21.49
N LEU A 60 -6.64 -3.20 20.64
CA LEU A 60 -7.15 -1.86 20.89
C LEU A 60 -8.67 -1.87 21.03
N THR A 61 -9.23 -0.84 21.67
CA THR A 61 -10.68 -0.60 21.62
C THR A 61 -11.07 -0.13 20.21
N PRO A 62 -12.33 -0.31 19.77
CA PRO A 62 -12.81 0.24 18.49
C PRO A 62 -12.48 1.73 18.31
N ARG A 63 -12.68 2.55 19.35
CA ARG A 63 -12.37 3.97 19.33
C ARG A 63 -10.87 4.25 19.18
N ALA A 64 -10.02 3.47 19.84
CA ALA A 64 -8.57 3.59 19.70
C ALA A 64 -8.09 3.17 18.31
N VAL A 65 -8.70 2.17 17.66
CA VAL A 65 -8.41 1.81 16.26
C VAL A 65 -8.76 2.97 15.32
N VAL A 66 -9.93 3.59 15.48
CA VAL A 66 -10.30 4.77 14.67
C VAL A 66 -9.31 5.91 14.89
N THR A 67 -8.93 6.17 16.13
CA THR A 67 -7.97 7.23 16.48
C THR A 67 -6.58 6.93 15.92
N PHE A 68 -6.13 5.68 15.94
CA PHE A 68 -4.87 5.26 15.32
C PHE A 68 -4.81 5.62 13.84
N VAL A 69 -5.89 5.35 13.10
CA VAL A 69 -5.97 5.56 11.65
C VAL A 69 -6.16 7.04 11.30
N THR A 70 -7.10 7.70 11.98
CA THR A 70 -7.55 9.07 11.65
C THR A 70 -6.79 10.17 12.39
N GLY A 71 -5.94 9.81 13.35
CA GLY A 71 -5.21 10.75 14.20
C GLY A 71 -6.06 11.32 15.34
N SER A 72 -5.41 12.09 16.22
CA SER A 72 -6.03 12.82 17.33
C SER A 72 -6.31 14.29 17.01
N ALA A 73 -6.32 14.67 15.72
CA ALA A 73 -6.58 16.05 15.27
C ALA A 73 -5.68 17.11 15.94
N GLY A 74 -4.42 16.75 16.22
CA GLY A 74 -3.45 17.63 16.90
C GLY A 74 -3.59 17.67 18.43
N GLU A 75 -4.61 17.02 19.01
CA GLU A 75 -4.77 16.96 20.46
C GLU A 75 -3.80 15.97 21.08
N ALA A 76 -3.05 16.41 22.10
CA ALA A 76 -2.16 15.55 22.88
C ALA A 76 -2.98 14.74 23.90
N LEU A 77 -3.26 13.48 23.58
CA LEU A 77 -3.93 12.53 24.46
C LEU A 77 -3.04 12.22 25.66
N GLY A 78 -3.64 11.94 26.82
CA GLY A 78 -2.92 11.62 28.06
C GLY A 78 -3.26 10.24 28.60
N LEU A 79 -2.27 9.53 29.15
CA LEU A 79 -2.53 8.26 29.82
C LEU A 79 -3.35 8.45 31.12
N PRO A 80 -4.26 7.52 31.46
CA PRO A 80 -5.01 7.58 32.70
C PRO A 80 -4.09 7.47 33.92
N LYS A 81 -4.51 8.05 35.06
CA LYS A 81 -3.76 7.99 36.32
C LYS A 81 -3.58 6.52 36.73
N GLY A 82 -2.34 6.09 36.93
CA GLY A 82 -2.00 4.72 37.30
C GLY A 82 -1.67 3.79 36.13
N ALA A 83 -1.80 4.24 34.89
CA ALA A 83 -1.32 3.48 33.73
C ALA A 83 0.19 3.21 33.84
N ARG A 84 0.57 1.95 33.58
CA ARG A 84 1.96 1.50 33.50
C ARG A 84 2.27 1.12 32.06
N PRO A 85 2.60 2.10 31.20
CA PRO A 85 2.89 1.79 29.81
C PRO A 85 4.23 1.03 29.70
N SER A 86 4.45 0.37 28.57
CA SER A 86 5.73 -0.25 28.26
C SER A 86 6.87 0.79 28.20
N ALA A 87 8.11 0.33 28.36
CA ALA A 87 9.28 1.19 28.26
C ALA A 87 9.31 1.95 26.91
N GLY A 88 9.63 3.25 26.95
CA GLY A 88 9.69 4.11 25.77
C GLY A 88 8.36 4.77 25.37
N VAL A 89 7.23 4.38 25.97
CA VAL A 89 5.93 5.02 25.67
C VAL A 89 5.75 6.30 26.51
N PRO A 90 5.51 7.46 25.88
CA PRO A 90 5.34 8.73 26.59
C PRO A 90 4.01 8.80 27.33
N ARG A 91 3.89 9.69 28.32
CA ARG A 91 2.63 9.91 29.07
C ARG A 91 1.60 10.74 28.32
N ARG A 92 2.04 11.51 27.34
CA ARG A 92 1.19 12.26 26.42
C ARG A 92 1.71 12.09 25.00
N LEU A 93 0.81 11.94 24.05
CA LEU A 93 1.16 11.72 22.65
C LEU A 93 0.07 12.31 21.75
N VAL A 94 0.48 12.99 20.69
CA VAL A 94 -0.39 13.31 19.55
C VAL A 94 -0.32 12.13 18.60
N ILE A 95 -1.48 11.62 18.19
CA ILE A 95 -1.57 10.51 17.23
C ILE A 95 -1.66 11.12 15.85
N GLU A 96 -0.67 10.83 15.00
CA GLU A 96 -0.63 11.35 13.64
C GLU A 96 -1.71 10.71 12.77
N GLN A 97 -2.30 11.51 11.89
CA GLN A 97 -3.24 11.01 10.89
C GLN A 97 -2.48 10.20 9.84
N LYS A 98 -2.87 8.93 9.67
CA LYS A 98 -2.22 8.01 8.72
C LYS A 98 -3.03 7.83 7.44
N PHE A 99 -4.35 8.01 7.54
CA PHE A 99 -5.28 7.90 6.43
C PHE A 99 -6.02 9.23 6.22
N VAL A 100 -5.92 9.77 5.00
CA VAL A 100 -6.64 10.98 4.57
C VAL A 100 -7.96 10.55 3.95
N GLY A 101 -9.05 10.73 4.70
CA GLY A 101 -10.40 10.39 4.27
C GLY A 101 -11.41 10.61 5.39
N GLU A 102 -12.66 10.26 5.13
CA GLU A 102 -13.74 10.47 6.09
C GLU A 102 -13.57 9.58 7.33
N ARG A 103 -13.60 10.19 8.52
CA ARG A 103 -13.59 9.44 9.79
C ARG A 103 -14.75 8.43 9.86
N ALA A 104 -15.92 8.79 9.36
CA ALA A 104 -17.10 7.94 9.34
C ALA A 104 -16.87 6.64 8.53
N LEU A 105 -16.06 6.68 7.46
CA LEU A 105 -15.69 5.47 6.70
C LEU A 105 -14.86 4.52 7.58
N VAL A 106 -13.88 5.05 8.30
CA VAL A 106 -13.03 4.25 9.21
C VAL A 106 -13.87 3.68 10.36
N GLU A 107 -14.81 4.46 10.91
CA GLU A 107 -15.73 3.98 11.94
C GLU A 107 -16.59 2.80 11.45
N ARG A 108 -17.15 2.87 10.24
CA ARG A 108 -17.91 1.75 9.65
C ARG A 108 -17.04 0.52 9.36
N CYS A 109 -15.79 0.71 8.94
CA CYS A 109 -14.81 -0.38 8.79
C CYS A 109 -14.58 -1.09 10.13
N VAL A 110 -14.32 -0.31 11.20
CA VAL A 110 -14.08 -0.83 12.55
C VAL A 110 -15.31 -1.54 13.11
N VAL A 111 -16.51 -0.97 12.92
CA VAL A 111 -17.77 -1.61 13.32
C VAL A 111 -17.99 -2.93 12.57
N THR A 112 -17.67 -2.99 11.28
CA THR A 112 -17.75 -4.23 10.50
C THR A 112 -16.82 -5.30 11.07
N LEU A 113 -15.57 -4.94 11.38
CA LEU A 113 -14.58 -5.87 11.95
C LEU A 113 -14.92 -6.33 13.37
N ALA A 114 -15.64 -5.51 14.14
CA ALA A 114 -16.11 -5.89 15.46
C ALA A 114 -17.29 -6.88 15.41
N GLY A 115 -17.94 -7.00 14.24
CA GLY A 115 -18.98 -7.97 13.96
C GLY A 115 -18.48 -9.22 13.23
N GLU A 116 -19.42 -9.95 12.64
CA GLU A 116 -19.15 -11.26 12.02
C GLU A 116 -19.14 -11.22 10.48
N ARG A 117 -19.23 -10.04 9.86
CA ARG A 117 -19.20 -9.91 8.38
C ARG A 117 -17.79 -9.59 7.90
N GLY A 118 -17.48 -9.99 6.67
CA GLY A 118 -16.24 -9.54 6.02
C GLY A 118 -16.30 -8.05 5.70
N LEU A 119 -15.17 -7.36 5.72
CA LEU A 119 -15.04 -6.00 5.20
C LEU A 119 -14.48 -6.05 3.78
N LEU A 120 -15.14 -5.42 2.81
CA LEU A 120 -14.62 -5.25 1.46
C LEU A 120 -14.39 -3.77 1.16
N LEU A 121 -13.12 -3.39 1.01
CA LEU A 121 -12.72 -2.06 0.59
C LEU A 121 -12.70 -2.01 -0.95
N VAL A 122 -13.55 -1.16 -1.52
CA VAL A 122 -13.66 -0.98 -2.98
C VAL A 122 -13.28 0.44 -3.38
N GLY A 123 -12.73 0.63 -4.57
CA GLY A 123 -12.35 1.97 -5.03
C GLY A 123 -11.39 1.92 -6.19
N GLU A 124 -11.10 3.09 -6.76
CA GLU A 124 -10.15 3.22 -7.87
C GLU A 124 -8.72 2.84 -7.43
N PRO A 125 -7.83 2.45 -8.36
CA PRO A 125 -6.43 2.21 -8.03
C PRO A 125 -5.79 3.44 -7.36
N GLY A 126 -4.94 3.21 -6.36
CA GLY A 126 -4.23 4.27 -5.65
C GLY A 126 -5.05 5.06 -4.60
N THR A 127 -6.26 4.64 -4.24
CA THR A 127 -7.06 5.24 -3.15
C THR A 127 -6.72 4.71 -1.74
N ALA A 128 -5.51 4.21 -1.52
CA ALA A 128 -5.04 3.75 -0.19
C ALA A 128 -5.80 2.56 0.46
N LYS A 129 -6.57 1.77 -0.29
CA LYS A 129 -7.30 0.58 0.23
C LYS A 129 -6.40 -0.40 0.98
N SER A 130 -5.29 -0.81 0.39
CA SER A 130 -4.35 -1.76 1.00
C SER A 130 -3.67 -1.18 2.23
N MET A 131 -3.35 0.12 2.23
CA MET A 131 -2.82 0.81 3.42
C MET A 131 -3.85 0.85 4.55
N LEU A 132 -5.13 1.15 4.26
CA LEU A 132 -6.18 1.12 5.27
C LEU A 132 -6.37 -0.28 5.85
N SER A 133 -6.37 -1.30 4.99
CA SER A 133 -6.39 -2.73 5.36
C SER A 133 -5.22 -3.09 6.30
N GLU A 134 -4.01 -2.61 6.01
CA GLU A 134 -2.82 -2.79 6.86
C GLU A 134 -2.96 -2.15 8.24
N LEU A 135 -3.33 -0.87 8.27
CA LEU A 135 -3.47 -0.12 9.52
C LEU A 135 -4.54 -0.73 10.42
N LEU A 136 -5.68 -1.14 9.85
CA LEU A 136 -6.76 -1.79 10.59
C LEU A 136 -6.29 -3.12 11.19
N SER A 137 -5.65 -4.00 10.41
CA SER A 137 -5.16 -5.29 10.92
C SER A 137 -4.09 -5.13 12.00
N ALA A 138 -3.13 -4.21 11.79
CA ALA A 138 -2.10 -3.91 12.79
C ALA A 138 -2.72 -3.38 14.10
N ALA A 139 -3.70 -2.49 14.02
CA ALA A 139 -4.38 -1.93 15.19
C ALA A 139 -5.28 -2.96 15.91
N VAL A 140 -5.95 -3.83 15.14
CA VAL A 140 -6.89 -4.82 15.66
C VAL A 140 -6.15 -6.00 16.27
N CYS A 141 -5.34 -6.75 15.51
CA CYS A 141 -4.72 -7.99 15.99
C CYS A 141 -3.20 -7.89 16.20
N GLY A 142 -2.59 -6.74 15.89
CA GLY A 142 -1.16 -6.50 16.10
C GLY A 142 -0.27 -7.02 14.97
N THR A 143 -0.83 -7.38 13.83
CA THR A 143 -0.05 -7.69 12.64
C THR A 143 -0.83 -7.41 11.36
N SER A 144 -0.15 -6.93 10.32
CA SER A 144 -0.70 -6.78 8.98
C SER A 144 -0.26 -7.91 8.02
N ALA A 145 0.47 -8.91 8.51
CA ALA A 145 1.18 -9.88 7.69
C ALA A 145 0.35 -11.09 7.23
N LEU A 146 -0.86 -11.30 7.78
CA LEU A 146 -1.73 -12.42 7.41
C LEU A 146 -2.49 -12.12 6.11
N THR A 147 -1.75 -12.02 5.02
CA THR A 147 -2.25 -11.52 3.73
C THR A 147 -2.13 -12.55 2.62
N VAL A 148 -3.17 -12.65 1.80
CA VAL A 148 -3.20 -13.35 0.52
C VAL A 148 -3.34 -12.32 -0.58
N GLN A 149 -2.45 -12.35 -1.57
CA GLN A 149 -2.52 -11.46 -2.73
C GLN A 149 -3.31 -12.12 -3.85
N GLY A 150 -4.39 -11.47 -4.28
CA GLY A 150 -5.22 -11.91 -5.39
C GLY A 150 -4.53 -11.70 -6.73
N THR A 151 -4.41 -12.78 -7.48
CA THR A 151 -3.82 -12.87 -8.83
C THR A 151 -4.47 -14.02 -9.59
N ALA A 152 -4.28 -14.07 -10.92
CA ALA A 152 -4.77 -15.19 -11.73
C ALA A 152 -4.15 -16.55 -11.34
N GLY A 153 -2.98 -16.55 -10.67
CA GLY A 153 -2.31 -17.75 -10.16
C GLY A 153 -2.63 -18.06 -8.70
N THR A 154 -3.53 -17.31 -8.06
CA THR A 154 -3.92 -17.60 -6.68
C THR A 154 -4.71 -18.89 -6.63
N THR A 155 -4.40 -19.77 -5.68
CA THR A 155 -5.08 -21.06 -5.53
C THR A 155 -5.91 -21.12 -4.26
N GLU A 156 -6.82 -22.09 -4.18
CA GLU A 156 -7.60 -22.35 -2.97
C GLU A 156 -6.71 -22.68 -1.77
N ASP A 157 -5.60 -23.40 -1.97
CA ASP A 157 -4.62 -23.73 -0.93
C ASP A 157 -4.04 -22.48 -0.24
N GLN A 158 -3.82 -21.39 -1.01
CA GLN A 158 -3.35 -20.12 -0.47
C GLN A 158 -4.40 -19.41 0.40
N LEU A 159 -5.69 -19.75 0.25
CA LEU A 159 -6.78 -19.30 1.12
C LEU A 159 -7.11 -20.27 2.25
N LYS A 160 -6.86 -21.57 2.09
CA LYS A 160 -7.20 -22.61 3.07
C LYS A 160 -5.94 -23.19 3.69
N TYR A 161 -5.38 -24.22 3.08
CA TYR A 161 -4.17 -24.88 3.54
C TYR A 161 -3.51 -25.58 2.35
N GLY A 162 -2.20 -25.75 2.43
CA GLY A 162 -1.45 -26.62 1.53
C GLY A 162 -0.85 -27.82 2.28
N TRP A 163 0.04 -28.54 1.61
CA TRP A 163 0.72 -29.70 2.19
C TRP A 163 2.24 -29.59 2.05
N ASN A 164 2.94 -29.99 3.12
CA ASN A 164 4.34 -30.34 3.04
C ASN A 164 4.43 -31.73 2.41
N TYR A 165 4.71 -31.77 1.11
CA TYR A 165 4.74 -33.02 0.34
C TYR A 165 5.74 -34.06 0.87
N ALA A 166 6.85 -33.62 1.46
CA ALA A 166 7.83 -34.56 2.03
C ALA A 166 7.25 -35.30 3.25
N LEU A 167 6.60 -34.57 4.16
CA LEU A 167 5.93 -35.18 5.31
C LEU A 167 4.70 -35.98 4.89
N LEU A 168 3.93 -35.47 3.92
CA LEU A 168 2.75 -36.15 3.39
C LEU A 168 3.13 -37.52 2.77
N LEU A 169 4.21 -37.58 1.99
CA LEU A 169 4.69 -38.84 1.40
C LEU A 169 5.28 -39.80 2.45
N ALA A 170 5.96 -39.26 3.46
CA ALA A 170 6.64 -40.07 4.48
C ALA A 170 5.69 -40.63 5.55
N GLN A 171 4.65 -39.87 5.93
CA GLN A 171 3.81 -40.15 7.10
C GLN A 171 2.32 -40.21 6.76
N GLY A 172 1.93 -39.92 5.52
CA GLY A 172 0.54 -39.72 5.15
C GLY A 172 -0.02 -38.39 5.64
N PRO A 173 -1.33 -38.16 5.46
CA PRO A 173 -1.99 -36.96 5.94
C PRO A 173 -1.95 -36.88 7.46
N THR A 174 -1.29 -35.85 7.97
CA THR A 174 -1.19 -35.55 9.40
C THR A 174 -1.24 -34.03 9.58
N GLU A 175 -1.62 -33.56 10.77
CA GLU A 175 -1.57 -32.12 11.09
C GLU A 175 -0.17 -31.52 10.89
N GLN A 176 0.89 -32.31 11.11
CA GLN A 176 2.27 -31.87 10.87
C GLN A 176 2.59 -31.68 9.39
N ALA A 177 1.94 -32.44 8.51
CA ALA A 177 2.09 -32.27 7.07
C ALA A 177 1.28 -31.08 6.53
N LEU A 178 0.31 -30.55 7.29
CA LEU A 178 -0.53 -29.43 6.88
C LEU A 178 0.26 -28.11 6.94
N VAL A 179 0.24 -27.34 5.85
CA VAL A 179 0.85 -26.02 5.78
C VAL A 179 -0.25 -24.96 5.87
N PRO A 180 -0.37 -24.24 7.00
CA PRO A 180 -1.48 -23.31 7.18
C PRO A 180 -1.31 -22.08 6.29
N SER A 181 -2.39 -21.69 5.61
CA SER A 181 -2.43 -20.40 4.90
C SER A 181 -2.47 -19.22 5.88
N PRO A 182 -2.27 -17.97 5.38
CA PRO A 182 -2.51 -16.78 6.18
C PRO A 182 -3.93 -16.71 6.76
N VAL A 183 -4.94 -17.14 6.01
CA VAL A 183 -6.35 -17.12 6.46
C VAL A 183 -6.59 -18.18 7.54
N LEU A 184 -6.10 -19.41 7.36
CA LEU A 184 -6.20 -20.46 8.38
C LEU A 184 -5.43 -20.08 9.65
N THR A 185 -4.27 -19.42 9.50
CA THR A 185 -3.52 -18.85 10.63
C THR A 185 -4.33 -17.78 11.35
N ALA A 186 -5.03 -16.90 10.62
CA ALA A 186 -5.90 -15.89 11.21
C ALA A 186 -7.12 -16.52 11.92
N MET A 187 -7.73 -17.54 11.31
CA MET A 187 -8.84 -18.30 11.89
C MET A 187 -8.45 -18.90 13.23
N THR A 188 -7.35 -19.66 13.28
CA THR A 188 -6.89 -20.32 14.51
C THR A 188 -6.49 -19.33 15.60
N ARG A 189 -5.88 -18.20 15.24
CA ARG A 189 -5.43 -17.17 16.19
C ARG A 189 -6.51 -16.16 16.60
N GLY A 190 -7.68 -16.16 15.95
CA GLY A 190 -8.69 -15.12 16.17
C GLY A 190 -8.19 -13.74 15.73
N ALA A 191 -7.54 -13.67 14.57
CA ALA A 191 -6.91 -12.47 14.01
C ALA A 191 -7.56 -12.03 12.70
N VAL A 192 -7.08 -10.91 12.14
CA VAL A 192 -7.58 -10.39 10.86
C VAL A 192 -6.78 -11.00 9.70
N ALA A 193 -7.46 -11.71 8.79
CA ALA A 193 -6.92 -12.09 7.48
C ALA A 193 -7.16 -10.97 6.46
N ARG A 194 -6.22 -10.80 5.54
CA ARG A 194 -6.33 -9.84 4.44
C ARG A 194 -6.31 -10.58 3.10
N VAL A 195 -7.26 -10.28 2.21
CA VAL A 195 -7.30 -10.78 0.84
C VAL A 195 -7.26 -9.58 -0.10
N GLU A 196 -6.06 -9.23 -0.52
CA GLU A 196 -5.86 -8.05 -1.37
C GLU A 196 -6.25 -8.38 -2.82
N GLU A 197 -6.95 -7.46 -3.48
CA GLU A 197 -7.33 -7.58 -4.90
C GLU A 197 -8.09 -8.87 -5.22
N VAL A 198 -9.09 -9.21 -4.39
CA VAL A 198 -9.87 -10.46 -4.47
C VAL A 198 -10.49 -10.69 -5.85
N THR A 199 -10.81 -9.61 -6.58
CA THR A 199 -11.38 -9.69 -7.93
C THR A 199 -10.38 -10.13 -8.99
N ARG A 200 -9.07 -10.18 -8.69
CA ARG A 200 -8.04 -10.78 -9.57
C ARG A 200 -7.92 -12.29 -9.43
N CYS A 201 -8.50 -12.89 -8.38
CA CYS A 201 -8.60 -14.34 -8.25
C CYS A 201 -9.59 -14.92 -9.25
N LEU A 202 -9.39 -16.18 -9.65
CA LEU A 202 -10.39 -16.94 -10.39
C LEU A 202 -11.69 -17.10 -9.56
N PRO A 203 -12.88 -17.18 -10.20
CA PRO A 203 -14.16 -17.28 -9.48
C PRO A 203 -14.22 -18.40 -8.45
N GLU A 204 -13.67 -19.58 -8.77
CA GLU A 204 -13.63 -20.74 -7.86
C GLU A 204 -12.85 -20.45 -6.57
N VAL A 205 -11.75 -19.69 -6.68
CA VAL A 205 -10.92 -19.27 -5.55
C VAL A 205 -11.65 -18.22 -4.71
N GLN A 206 -12.38 -17.30 -5.36
CA GLN A 206 -13.22 -16.34 -4.65
C GLN A 206 -14.35 -17.04 -3.86
N ASP A 207 -14.98 -18.05 -4.45
CA ASP A 207 -16.09 -18.78 -3.82
C ASP A 207 -15.64 -19.60 -2.61
N ALA A 208 -14.35 -19.98 -2.51
CA ALA A 208 -13.79 -20.57 -1.30
C ALA A 208 -13.98 -19.66 -0.06
N LEU A 209 -14.05 -18.34 -0.22
CA LEU A 209 -14.31 -17.39 0.87
C LEU A 209 -15.74 -17.47 1.42
N VAL A 210 -16.70 -17.99 0.64
CA VAL A 210 -18.10 -18.05 1.06
C VAL A 210 -18.26 -18.92 2.30
N SER A 211 -17.65 -20.11 2.31
CA SER A 211 -17.70 -21.00 3.47
C SER A 211 -16.88 -20.45 4.65
N LEU A 212 -15.73 -19.84 4.38
CA LEU A 212 -14.88 -19.20 5.41
C LEU A 212 -15.63 -18.08 6.15
N LEU A 213 -16.39 -17.26 5.43
CA LEU A 213 -17.16 -16.15 6.01
C LEU A 213 -18.48 -16.59 6.64
N SER A 214 -19.09 -17.66 6.13
CA SER A 214 -20.41 -18.12 6.60
C SER A 214 -20.30 -19.12 7.74
N GLU A 215 -19.53 -20.19 7.56
CA GLU A 215 -19.45 -21.31 8.51
C GLU A 215 -18.32 -21.13 9.51
N ARG A 216 -17.37 -20.23 9.22
CA ARG A 216 -16.21 -19.95 10.08
C ARG A 216 -15.43 -21.23 10.43
N ARG A 217 -15.39 -22.18 9.50
CA ARG A 217 -14.65 -23.43 9.61
C ARG A 217 -14.07 -23.87 8.27
N ILE A 218 -13.01 -24.65 8.32
CA ILE A 218 -12.40 -25.32 7.18
C ILE A 218 -12.49 -26.83 7.44
N ALA A 219 -13.07 -27.56 6.49
CA ALA A 219 -12.99 -29.01 6.47
C ALA A 219 -11.61 -29.43 5.95
N VAL A 220 -10.99 -30.41 6.62
CA VAL A 220 -9.76 -31.08 6.19
C VAL A 220 -10.05 -32.57 6.03
N PRO A 221 -10.67 -32.99 4.91
CA PRO A 221 -11.14 -34.36 4.73
C PRO A 221 -10.02 -35.40 4.85
N GLU A 222 -8.79 -35.03 4.49
CA GLU A 222 -7.62 -35.90 4.57
C GLU A 222 -7.27 -36.31 6.01
N LEU A 223 -7.72 -35.54 7.01
CA LEU A 223 -7.55 -35.83 8.44
C LEU A 223 -8.80 -36.46 9.07
N ALA A 224 -9.70 -37.03 8.26
CA ALA A 224 -10.94 -37.65 8.73
C ALA A 224 -10.69 -38.67 9.86
N GLY A 225 -11.52 -38.60 10.90
CA GLY A 225 -11.45 -39.49 12.07
C GLY A 225 -10.57 -38.97 13.23
N GLY A 226 -9.84 -37.88 13.04
CA GLY A 226 -9.12 -37.14 14.09
C GLY A 226 -9.75 -35.79 14.44
N GLU A 227 -9.23 -35.11 15.48
CA GLU A 227 -9.69 -33.77 15.89
C GLU A 227 -9.44 -32.71 14.79
N GLY A 228 -8.39 -32.88 13.97
CA GLY A 228 -8.02 -31.98 12.87
C GLY A 228 -8.91 -32.03 11.62
N ALA A 229 -9.93 -32.89 11.57
CA ALA A 229 -10.82 -33.01 10.40
C ALA A 229 -11.66 -31.74 10.13
N GLN A 230 -11.85 -30.90 11.15
CA GLN A 230 -12.56 -29.64 11.07
C GLN A 230 -11.82 -28.58 11.88
N VAL A 231 -11.35 -27.51 11.22
CA VAL A 231 -10.72 -26.39 11.91
C VAL A 231 -11.70 -25.24 12.03
N HIS A 232 -12.03 -24.86 13.26
CA HIS A 232 -12.93 -23.76 13.55
C HIS A 232 -12.16 -22.46 13.80
N ALA A 233 -12.75 -21.33 13.40
CA ALA A 233 -12.19 -20.03 13.72
C ALA A 233 -12.38 -19.71 15.22
N SER A 234 -11.30 -19.25 15.85
CA SER A 234 -11.33 -18.67 17.19
C SER A 234 -12.07 -17.33 17.19
N PRO A 235 -12.74 -16.95 18.30
CA PRO A 235 -13.32 -15.62 18.46
C PRO A 235 -12.30 -14.52 18.15
N GLY A 236 -12.71 -13.53 17.34
CA GLY A 236 -11.84 -12.46 16.86
C GLY A 236 -11.39 -12.60 15.40
N PHE A 237 -11.61 -13.76 14.78
CA PHE A 237 -11.33 -13.93 13.36
C PHE A 237 -12.19 -12.98 12.50
N ALA A 238 -11.54 -12.14 11.72
CA ALA A 238 -12.18 -11.26 10.74
C ALA A 238 -11.42 -11.30 9.41
N LEU A 239 -12.07 -10.83 8.34
CA LEU A 239 -11.48 -10.79 7.01
C LEU A 239 -11.69 -9.42 6.39
N ILE A 240 -10.60 -8.81 5.93
CA ILE A 240 -10.60 -7.61 5.09
C ILE A 240 -10.24 -8.06 3.68
N ALA A 241 -11.05 -7.71 2.70
CA ALA A 241 -10.72 -7.86 1.30
C ALA A 241 -10.61 -6.50 0.62
N THR A 242 -9.81 -6.40 -0.44
CA THR A 242 -9.77 -5.21 -1.30
C THR A 242 -10.12 -5.57 -2.73
N ALA A 243 -10.77 -4.66 -3.45
CA ALA A 243 -11.14 -4.88 -4.85
C ALA A 243 -11.13 -3.57 -5.66
N ASN A 244 -10.69 -3.68 -6.92
CA ASN A 244 -10.96 -2.68 -7.95
C ASN A 244 -12.08 -3.24 -8.83
N LEU A 245 -13.26 -2.61 -8.80
CA LEU A 245 -14.46 -3.13 -9.46
C LEU A 245 -14.55 -2.78 -10.96
N ARG A 246 -13.63 -1.95 -11.47
CA ARG A 246 -13.67 -1.41 -12.84
C ARG A 246 -12.39 -1.68 -13.65
N ASP A 247 -11.46 -2.45 -13.11
CA ASP A 247 -10.20 -2.75 -13.79
C ASP A 247 -10.39 -3.80 -14.88
N ARG A 248 -9.55 -3.76 -15.92
CA ARG A 248 -9.48 -4.84 -16.92
C ARG A 248 -8.85 -6.08 -16.29
N GLY A 249 -9.33 -7.26 -16.66
CA GLY A 249 -8.76 -8.54 -16.19
C GLY A 249 -9.21 -8.97 -14.79
N VAL A 250 -10.31 -8.42 -14.28
CA VAL A 250 -10.93 -8.85 -13.02
C VAL A 250 -12.13 -9.77 -13.27
N SER A 251 -12.32 -10.74 -12.38
CA SER A 251 -13.48 -11.62 -12.35
C SER A 251 -14.60 -10.99 -11.52
N GLU A 252 -15.84 -11.12 -12.00
CA GLU A 252 -17.00 -10.62 -11.25
C GLU A 252 -17.26 -11.51 -10.02
N MET A 253 -17.42 -10.90 -8.85
CA MET A 253 -17.79 -11.63 -7.63
C MET A 253 -19.21 -12.20 -7.72
N SER A 254 -19.37 -13.42 -7.23
CA SER A 254 -20.69 -14.06 -7.11
C SER A 254 -21.62 -13.28 -6.17
N ALA A 255 -22.93 -13.32 -6.43
CA ALA A 255 -23.91 -12.68 -5.55
C ALA A 255 -23.90 -13.26 -4.13
N ALA A 256 -23.54 -14.55 -3.99
CA ALA A 256 -23.36 -15.20 -2.70
C ALA A 256 -22.22 -14.55 -1.91
N LEU A 257 -21.05 -14.32 -2.54
CA LEU A 257 -19.91 -13.69 -1.90
C LEU A 257 -20.20 -12.23 -1.55
N LYS A 258 -20.78 -11.44 -2.47
CA LYS A 258 -21.18 -10.04 -2.21
C LYS A 258 -22.03 -9.93 -0.94
N ARG A 259 -22.96 -10.85 -0.69
CA ARG A 259 -23.84 -10.84 0.50
C ARG A 259 -23.14 -11.15 1.83
N ARG A 260 -21.86 -11.57 1.83
CA ARG A 260 -21.08 -11.86 3.05
C ARG A 260 -20.14 -10.74 3.46
N PHE A 261 -19.99 -9.74 2.61
CA PHE A 261 -19.23 -8.53 2.89
C PHE A 261 -20.14 -7.36 3.27
N ASN A 262 -19.58 -6.42 4.03
CA ASN A 262 -19.98 -5.01 4.04
C ASN A 262 -19.02 -4.26 3.12
N PHE A 263 -19.56 -3.39 2.27
CA PHE A 263 -18.80 -2.65 1.27
C PHE A 263 -18.51 -1.25 1.79
N GLU A 264 -17.23 -0.86 1.75
CA GLU A 264 -16.81 0.51 2.02
C GLU A 264 -16.02 1.03 0.82
N THR A 265 -16.54 2.10 0.22
CA THR A 265 -15.95 2.71 -0.98
C THR A 265 -14.92 3.75 -0.56
N VAL A 266 -13.64 3.47 -0.84
CA VAL A 266 -12.52 4.38 -0.64
C VAL A 266 -12.29 5.19 -1.90
N GLY A 267 -12.72 6.45 -1.87
CA GLY A 267 -12.57 7.40 -2.97
C GLY A 267 -11.23 8.14 -2.98
N PRO A 268 -10.94 8.91 -4.04
CA PRO A 268 -9.83 9.85 -4.06
C PRO A 268 -10.00 10.94 -3.00
N ILE A 269 -8.91 11.60 -2.64
CA ILE A 269 -8.94 12.71 -1.68
C ILE A 269 -9.67 13.90 -2.31
N GLY A 270 -10.78 14.30 -1.69
CA GLY A 270 -11.61 15.38 -2.22
C GLY A 270 -10.96 16.76 -2.11
N ASP A 271 -10.16 16.99 -1.07
CA ASP A 271 -9.53 18.27 -0.76
C ASP A 271 -8.12 18.38 -1.35
N VAL A 272 -7.85 19.44 -2.13
CA VAL A 272 -6.58 19.64 -2.83
C VAL A 272 -5.41 19.93 -1.91
N ASP A 273 -5.65 20.64 -0.80
CA ASP A 273 -4.61 20.99 0.17
C ASP A 273 -4.20 19.73 0.95
N ALA A 274 -5.17 18.90 1.32
CA ALA A 274 -4.93 17.61 1.95
C ALA A 274 -4.21 16.63 1.02
N GLU A 275 -4.59 16.57 -0.27
CA GLU A 275 -3.88 15.75 -1.26
C GLU A 275 -2.45 16.24 -1.46
N THR A 276 -2.23 17.55 -1.57
CA THR A 276 -0.89 18.17 -1.69
C THR A 276 -0.04 17.92 -0.45
N ALA A 277 -0.60 18.06 0.75
CA ALA A 277 0.11 17.77 2.00
C ALA A 277 0.50 16.29 2.09
N LEU A 278 -0.39 15.38 1.66
CA LEU A 278 -0.09 13.95 1.59
C LEU A 278 1.05 13.68 0.61
N VAL A 279 0.97 14.21 -0.62
CA VAL A 279 2.00 14.04 -1.65
C VAL A 279 3.36 14.56 -1.16
N ARG A 280 3.39 15.75 -0.54
CA ARG A 280 4.58 16.33 0.08
C ARG A 280 5.17 15.41 1.15
N SER A 281 4.35 14.97 2.11
CA SER A 281 4.83 14.16 3.24
C SER A 281 5.40 12.81 2.79
N GLN A 282 4.72 12.11 1.87
CA GLN A 282 5.11 10.80 1.39
C GLN A 282 6.35 10.86 0.50
N SER A 283 6.40 11.82 -0.43
CA SER A 283 7.58 12.00 -1.29
C SER A 283 8.81 12.46 -0.52
N ARG A 284 8.64 13.35 0.48
CA ARG A 284 9.71 13.72 1.42
C ARG A 284 10.26 12.50 2.17
N ALA A 285 9.37 11.71 2.77
CA ALA A 285 9.79 10.52 3.51
C ALA A 285 10.54 9.53 2.62
N ALA A 286 10.12 9.33 1.37
CA ALA A 286 10.80 8.46 0.41
C ALA A 286 12.22 8.96 0.06
N VAL A 287 12.39 10.28 -0.15
CA VAL A 287 13.70 10.89 -0.46
C VAL A 287 14.63 10.85 0.75
N GLU A 288 14.13 11.15 1.94
CA GLU A 288 14.90 11.11 3.19
C GLU A 288 15.34 9.69 3.56
N GLN A 289 14.51 8.68 3.27
CA GLN A 289 14.87 7.27 3.43
C GLN A 289 16.03 6.84 2.51
N ALA A 290 16.15 7.47 1.34
CA ALA A 290 17.28 7.31 0.43
C ALA A 290 18.54 8.07 0.88
N GLY A 291 18.49 8.80 2.00
CA GLY A 291 19.61 9.57 2.54
C GLY A 291 19.83 10.92 1.85
N ALA A 292 18.83 11.40 1.11
CA ALA A 292 18.87 12.67 0.38
C ALA A 292 18.02 13.76 1.06
N ALA A 293 18.37 15.03 0.83
CA ALA A 293 17.54 16.15 1.25
C ALA A 293 16.40 16.38 0.26
N TYR A 294 15.18 16.56 0.76
CA TYR A 294 14.02 16.84 -0.09
C TYR A 294 14.01 18.30 -0.55
N GLN A 295 14.13 18.52 -1.87
CA GLN A 295 14.24 19.84 -2.51
C GLN A 295 13.22 20.01 -3.64
N VAL A 296 11.94 19.77 -3.34
CA VAL A 296 10.83 20.08 -4.27
C VAL A 296 10.00 21.21 -3.67
N ASP A 297 9.86 22.30 -4.42
CA ASP A 297 9.11 23.47 -3.97
C ASP A 297 7.59 23.23 -3.99
N ASP A 298 6.89 23.93 -3.10
CA ASP A 298 5.44 23.81 -2.94
C ASP A 298 4.68 24.12 -4.23
N ALA A 299 5.13 25.11 -5.00
CA ALA A 299 4.52 25.46 -6.28
C ALA A 299 4.58 24.33 -7.32
N VAL A 300 5.64 23.50 -7.30
CA VAL A 300 5.76 22.34 -8.19
C VAL A 300 4.79 21.24 -7.76
N LEU A 301 4.67 21.01 -6.45
CA LEU A 301 3.74 20.02 -5.90
C LEU A 301 2.29 20.40 -6.15
N GLU A 302 1.93 21.67 -5.95
CA GLU A 302 0.59 22.19 -6.25
C GLU A 302 0.26 22.05 -7.75
N ALA A 303 1.20 22.38 -8.64
CA ALA A 303 1.00 22.21 -10.08
C ALA A 303 0.84 20.73 -10.47
N LEU A 304 1.66 19.84 -9.90
CA LEU A 304 1.57 18.39 -10.09
C LEU A 304 0.19 17.86 -9.64
N VAL A 305 -0.22 18.17 -8.41
CA VAL A 305 -1.51 17.70 -7.86
C VAL A 305 -2.66 18.27 -8.66
N THR A 306 -2.62 19.56 -9.02
CA THR A 306 -3.66 20.19 -9.86
C THR A 306 -3.79 19.48 -11.20
N ALA A 307 -2.67 19.20 -11.88
CA ALA A 307 -2.68 18.48 -13.15
C ALA A 307 -3.27 17.06 -13.00
N PHE A 308 -2.86 16.32 -11.97
CA PHE A 308 -3.43 15.00 -11.68
C PHE A 308 -4.94 15.06 -11.44
N ARG A 309 -5.42 16.04 -10.68
CA ARG A 309 -6.85 16.24 -10.40
C ARG A 309 -7.64 16.59 -11.64
N ASP A 310 -7.17 17.58 -12.41
CA ASP A 310 -7.84 18.02 -13.63
C ASP A 310 -8.00 16.87 -14.64
N LEU A 311 -6.93 16.09 -14.84
CA LEU A 311 -6.91 14.93 -15.74
C LEU A 311 -7.75 13.76 -15.20
N ARG A 312 -7.78 13.56 -13.87
CA ARG A 312 -8.60 12.54 -13.20
C ARG A 312 -10.08 12.85 -13.31
N GLU A 313 -10.47 14.10 -13.05
CA GLU A 313 -11.86 14.56 -12.97
C GLU A 313 -12.45 14.87 -14.36
N GLY A 314 -11.60 15.16 -15.35
CA GLY A 314 -12.03 15.60 -16.68
C GLY A 314 -12.56 17.04 -16.70
N ARG A 315 -12.26 17.79 -15.64
CA ARG A 315 -12.67 19.18 -15.48
C ARG A 315 -11.65 19.87 -14.58
N SER A 316 -11.24 21.08 -14.95
CA SER A 316 -10.32 21.86 -14.14
C SER A 316 -11.01 22.47 -12.92
N THR A 317 -10.24 22.90 -11.91
CA THR A 317 -10.76 23.66 -10.75
C THR A 317 -11.52 24.94 -11.15
N GLU A 318 -11.10 25.59 -12.25
CA GLU A 318 -11.77 26.75 -12.85
C GLU A 318 -13.02 26.38 -13.65
N GLY A 319 -13.28 25.09 -13.86
CA GLY A 319 -14.46 24.57 -14.54
C GLY A 319 -14.32 24.35 -16.04
N TRP A 320 -13.10 24.34 -16.58
CA TRP A 320 -12.86 24.03 -18.00
C TRP A 320 -12.91 22.52 -18.24
N GLU A 321 -13.42 22.10 -19.39
CA GLU A 321 -13.42 20.69 -19.77
C GLU A 321 -12.00 20.20 -20.06
N VAL A 322 -11.70 18.98 -19.60
CA VAL A 322 -10.41 18.32 -19.80
C VAL A 322 -10.66 16.91 -20.32
N GLU A 323 -9.97 16.54 -21.41
CA GLU A 323 -10.07 15.18 -21.93
C GLU A 323 -9.31 14.22 -20.99
N ARG A 324 -10.02 13.22 -20.48
CA ARG A 324 -9.47 12.27 -19.49
C ARG A 324 -8.57 11.25 -20.18
N PRO A 325 -7.32 11.07 -19.72
CA PRO A 325 -6.52 9.90 -20.07
C PRO A 325 -7.25 8.60 -19.72
N SER A 326 -6.95 7.54 -20.46
CA SER A 326 -7.42 6.20 -20.13
C SER A 326 -6.62 5.62 -18.95
N THR A 327 -5.36 6.02 -18.83
CA THR A 327 -4.51 5.74 -17.67
C THR A 327 -5.08 6.36 -16.39
N VAL A 328 -4.98 5.62 -15.29
CA VAL A 328 -5.38 6.12 -13.97
C VAL A 328 -4.49 7.29 -13.54
N MET A 329 -5.10 8.35 -13.00
CA MET A 329 -4.40 9.53 -12.48
C MET A 329 -4.50 9.57 -10.95
N SER A 330 -3.85 8.63 -10.27
CA SER A 330 -4.02 8.41 -8.83
C SER A 330 -3.12 9.27 -7.94
N THR A 331 -3.51 9.47 -6.68
CA THR A 331 -2.65 10.11 -5.67
C THR A 331 -1.34 9.34 -5.45
N ALA A 332 -1.36 8.01 -5.57
CA ALA A 332 -0.15 7.19 -5.46
C ALA A 332 0.86 7.46 -6.61
N GLU A 333 0.37 7.70 -7.82
CA GLU A 333 1.21 8.12 -8.94
C GLU A 333 1.75 9.54 -8.76
N ALA A 334 0.95 10.46 -8.21
CA ALA A 334 1.44 11.80 -7.86
C ALA A 334 2.56 11.73 -6.80
N VAL A 335 2.45 10.87 -5.77
CA VAL A 335 3.54 10.61 -4.81
C VAL A 335 4.79 10.09 -5.51
N SER A 336 4.63 9.15 -6.45
CA SER A 336 5.74 8.57 -7.21
C SER A 336 6.46 9.61 -8.07
N VAL A 337 5.71 10.48 -8.75
CA VAL A 337 6.28 11.59 -9.54
C VAL A 337 6.99 12.59 -8.63
N ALA A 338 6.37 13.03 -7.53
CA ALA A 338 6.99 13.95 -6.58
C ALA A 338 8.26 13.37 -5.94
N GLY A 339 8.28 12.08 -5.62
CA GLY A 339 9.46 11.38 -5.13
C GLY A 339 10.57 11.33 -6.18
N SER A 340 10.22 11.05 -7.44
CA SER A 340 11.16 11.04 -8.56
C SER A 340 11.78 12.42 -8.80
N LEU A 341 10.97 13.49 -8.72
CA LEU A 341 11.45 14.87 -8.80
C LEU A 341 12.42 15.20 -7.65
N GLY A 342 12.09 14.78 -6.42
CA GLY A 342 12.96 15.00 -5.26
C GLY A 342 14.27 14.22 -5.34
N LEU A 343 14.25 12.98 -5.83
CA LEU A 343 15.47 12.20 -6.07
C LEU A 343 16.30 12.79 -7.22
N ALA A 344 15.66 13.28 -8.28
CA ALA A 344 16.35 13.94 -9.38
C ALA A 344 17.07 15.21 -8.90
N ALA A 345 16.41 16.03 -8.09
CA ALA A 345 17.01 17.22 -7.48
C ALA A 345 18.22 16.87 -6.60
N ALA A 346 18.14 15.77 -5.84
CA ALA A 346 19.20 15.34 -4.95
C ALA A 346 20.40 14.69 -5.67
N TYR A 347 20.16 13.86 -6.68
CA TYR A 347 21.22 13.11 -7.36
C TYR A 347 21.84 13.86 -8.55
N PHE A 348 21.11 14.80 -9.16
CA PHE A 348 21.57 15.60 -10.29
C PHE A 348 21.44 17.10 -9.99
N PRO A 349 22.09 17.60 -8.92
CA PRO A 349 21.94 18.98 -8.50
C PRO A 349 22.51 19.95 -9.55
N GLY A 350 21.70 20.94 -9.94
CA GLY A 350 22.13 22.00 -10.87
C GLY A 350 22.03 21.64 -12.36
N ASP A 351 21.68 20.40 -12.72
CA ASP A 351 21.54 20.00 -14.11
C ASP A 351 20.32 20.67 -14.78
N ARG A 352 19.20 20.77 -14.05
CA ARG A 352 17.93 21.36 -14.52
C ARG A 352 17.11 21.89 -13.36
N ASP A 353 16.21 22.83 -13.65
CA ASP A 353 15.14 23.23 -12.73
C ASP A 353 14.15 22.07 -12.53
N VAL A 354 13.73 21.82 -11.30
CA VAL A 354 12.84 20.69 -10.95
C VAL A 354 11.49 20.82 -11.67
N LEU A 355 10.97 22.05 -11.79
CA LEU A 355 9.73 22.29 -12.53
C LEU A 355 9.85 21.87 -14.00
N SER A 356 11.04 21.99 -14.59
CA SER A 356 11.27 21.63 -16.00
C SER A 356 11.14 20.12 -16.29
N LEU A 357 11.25 19.29 -15.26
CA LEU A 357 11.11 17.84 -15.38
C LEU A 357 9.64 17.38 -15.37
N LEU A 358 8.74 18.20 -14.83
CA LEU A 358 7.34 17.84 -14.59
C LEU A 358 6.59 17.39 -15.87
N PRO A 359 6.68 18.10 -17.02
CA PRO A 359 5.98 17.68 -18.24
C PRO A 359 6.40 16.28 -18.71
N GLY A 360 7.69 15.97 -18.66
CA GLY A 360 8.22 14.66 -19.04
C GLY A 360 7.73 13.53 -18.12
N HIS A 361 7.65 13.78 -16.81
CA HIS A 361 7.07 12.82 -15.87
C HIS A 361 5.57 12.59 -16.11
N LEU A 362 4.79 13.66 -16.32
CA LEU A 362 3.37 13.54 -16.65
C LEU A 362 3.16 12.77 -17.96
N LEU A 363 3.98 13.03 -18.97
CA LEU A 363 3.95 12.31 -20.24
C LEU A 363 4.21 10.82 -20.06
N GLY A 364 5.20 10.46 -19.22
CA GLY A 364 5.48 9.07 -18.87
C GLY A 364 4.33 8.38 -18.14
N VAL A 365 3.62 9.11 -17.27
CA VAL A 365 2.43 8.59 -16.58
C VAL A 365 1.29 8.32 -17.57
N VAL A 366 0.90 9.32 -18.38
CA VAL A 366 -0.28 9.17 -19.25
C VAL A 366 -0.08 8.11 -20.36
N ARG A 367 1.15 7.92 -20.84
CA ARG A 367 1.48 6.94 -21.90
C ARG A 367 1.48 5.47 -21.43
N LYS A 368 1.32 5.21 -20.13
CA LYS A 368 1.51 3.89 -19.52
C LYS A 368 0.55 2.82 -20.07
N ASP A 369 -0.73 3.15 -20.20
CA ASP A 369 -1.74 2.20 -20.67
C ASP A 369 -2.04 2.37 -22.17
N ASP A 370 -2.05 3.61 -22.66
CA ASP A 370 -2.27 3.95 -24.08
C ASP A 370 -1.33 5.07 -24.53
N PRO A 371 -0.42 4.83 -25.50
CA PRO A 371 0.44 5.89 -26.05
C PRO A 371 -0.34 7.08 -26.63
N ALA A 372 -1.58 6.88 -27.07
CA ALA A 372 -2.44 7.95 -27.60
C ALA A 372 -2.86 8.97 -26.52
N ASP A 373 -2.80 8.62 -25.24
CA ASP A 373 -3.10 9.55 -24.13
C ASP A 373 -2.13 10.74 -24.05
N ALA A 374 -0.98 10.67 -24.74
CA ALA A 374 -0.09 11.81 -24.91
C ALA A 374 -0.79 13.01 -25.58
N ALA A 375 -1.69 12.76 -26.55
CA ALA A 375 -2.45 13.81 -27.21
C ALA A 375 -3.43 14.50 -26.25
N ARG A 376 -3.98 13.76 -25.28
CA ARG A 376 -4.88 14.30 -24.26
C ARG A 376 -4.13 15.21 -23.28
N LEU A 377 -2.93 14.82 -22.87
CA LEU A 377 -2.06 15.67 -22.07
C LEU A 377 -1.63 16.94 -22.83
N LEU A 378 -1.33 16.82 -24.13
CA LEU A 378 -1.02 17.99 -24.96
C LEU A 378 -2.24 18.93 -25.05
N GLY A 379 -3.45 18.39 -25.21
CA GLY A 379 -4.70 19.17 -25.17
C GLY A 379 -4.93 19.87 -23.82
N TYR A 380 -4.57 19.22 -22.71
CA TYR A 380 -4.57 19.86 -21.39
C TYR A 380 -3.57 21.03 -21.30
N TRP A 381 -2.42 20.89 -21.95
CA TRP A 381 -1.45 21.99 -22.08
C TRP A 381 -2.04 23.15 -22.89
N ASP A 382 -2.59 22.84 -24.07
CA ASP A 382 -3.12 23.81 -25.04
C ASP A 382 -4.39 24.54 -24.56
N GLY A 383 -5.07 23.98 -23.56
CA GLY A 383 -6.25 24.56 -22.93
C GLY A 383 -5.97 25.10 -21.53
N PRO A 384 -6.24 24.33 -20.46
CA PRO A 384 -6.07 24.78 -19.08
C PRO A 384 -4.72 25.42 -18.74
N VAL A 385 -3.60 24.79 -19.10
CA VAL A 385 -2.26 25.32 -18.75
C VAL A 385 -2.01 26.67 -19.41
N ARG A 386 -2.28 26.79 -20.72
CA ARG A 386 -2.18 28.07 -21.44
C ARG A 386 -3.03 29.17 -20.80
N ARG A 387 -4.28 28.86 -20.43
CA ARG A 387 -5.17 29.84 -19.79
C ARG A 387 -4.66 30.31 -18.42
N ARG A 388 -4.14 29.40 -17.58
CA ARG A 388 -3.52 29.76 -16.29
C ARG A 388 -2.26 30.61 -16.49
N ALA A 389 -1.49 30.31 -17.53
CA ALA A 389 -0.34 31.12 -17.93
C ALA A 389 -0.79 32.54 -18.34
N GLU A 390 -1.84 32.69 -19.15
CA GLU A 390 -2.40 33.98 -19.57
C GLU A 390 -2.95 34.79 -18.39
N GLN A 391 -3.54 34.14 -17.40
CA GLN A 391 -4.05 34.76 -16.16
C GLN A 391 -2.96 35.24 -15.19
N GLY A 392 -1.68 35.00 -15.51
CA GLY A 392 -0.55 35.61 -14.82
C GLY A 392 0.13 34.74 -13.77
N SER A 393 -0.18 33.45 -13.67
CA SER A 393 0.58 32.55 -12.80
C SER A 393 1.98 32.27 -13.39
N ALA A 394 3.02 32.59 -12.63
CA ALA A 394 4.41 32.38 -13.05
C ALA A 394 4.73 30.88 -13.26
N THR A 395 4.31 30.01 -12.34
CA THR A 395 4.54 28.56 -12.44
C THR A 395 3.86 27.96 -13.68
N TRP A 396 2.59 28.31 -13.92
CA TRP A 396 1.88 27.81 -15.10
C TRP A 396 2.42 28.41 -16.40
N ARG A 397 2.94 29.64 -16.38
CA ARG A 397 3.65 30.21 -17.53
C ARG A 397 4.93 29.46 -17.86
N ALA A 398 5.76 29.17 -16.85
CA ALA A 398 6.95 28.34 -17.05
C ALA A 398 6.60 26.94 -17.58
N LEU A 399 5.53 26.31 -17.07
CA LEU A 399 5.04 25.03 -17.59
C LEU A 399 4.55 25.15 -19.04
N TRP A 400 3.83 26.21 -19.38
CA TRP A 400 3.38 26.46 -20.75
C TRP A 400 4.55 26.62 -21.73
N ASP A 401 5.61 27.32 -21.33
CA ASP A 401 6.82 27.50 -22.16
C ASP A 401 7.54 26.15 -22.43
N LEU A 402 7.33 25.15 -21.57
CA LEU A 402 7.88 23.79 -21.72
C LEU A 402 7.01 22.85 -22.57
N ARG A 403 6.00 23.38 -23.27
CA ARG A 403 5.09 22.59 -24.13
C ARG A 403 5.81 21.65 -25.10
N ALA A 404 6.94 22.07 -25.67
CA ALA A 404 7.71 21.27 -26.64
C ALA A 404 8.18 19.91 -26.10
N VAL A 405 8.30 19.75 -24.78
CA VAL A 405 8.65 18.48 -24.13
C VAL A 405 7.55 17.41 -24.35
N LEU A 406 6.31 17.83 -24.58
CA LEU A 406 5.19 16.91 -24.80
C LEU A 406 5.07 16.44 -26.25
N GLU A 407 5.80 17.05 -27.18
CA GLU A 407 5.80 16.71 -28.61
C GLU A 407 6.82 15.60 -28.95
N SER A 408 7.75 15.31 -28.04
CA SER A 408 8.70 14.19 -28.14
C SER A 408 8.09 12.86 -27.72
#